data_AF-A0A9E7R229-F1
#
_entry.id   AF-A0A9E7R229-F1
#
_cell.length_a   1.000
_cell.length_b   1.000
_cell.length_c   1.000
_cell.angle_alpha   90.00
_cell.angle_beta   90.00
_cell.angle_gamma   90.00
#
_symmetry.space_group_name_H-M   'P 1'
#
loop_
_entity.id
_entity.type
_entity.pdbx_description
1 polymer ?
#
loop_
_entity_poly.entity_id
_entity_poly.type
_entity_poly.pdbx_seq_one_letter_code
_entity_poly.pdbx_strand_id
1 'polypeptide(L)'
;MSRNTRRLSAVLVALFLVLSVLPGAVAAETRTGGTIVVGPGETVTGGLDAFAGDVLVRGTVQGDLNAFAGDVTVAESGRVTGSVSAVGGSVTVAGVVEGDLSGAAGSITLGESGRIGGDVSAGAGSVTLAGAVDGDVTVGTETLVLTETARVAGNLRYDAGTFTNDGAVDGTVVRDRSIGSGVGPGFDAPVPSVIPEFVLGVYALVVNFLLGAFLLLAFPSFTGRVTRYARTEPLAAGGIGVLALVGIPVVLVLLLLTIVGIPLSLVGFAVFGLLAWVGAVVGRIAVGEWLTRLADVENRWASLAVGLLVVAILVRVPWIGGVFELVVFLLGLGALAATLYRTYRGQPEEPAADEGTESPDEGAPAA
;
A
#
# COMPACT_ATOMS: atom_id res chain seq x y z
N MET A 1 -15.49 13.90 -29.90
CA MET A 1 -15.64 12.64 -29.11
C MET A 1 -17.03 12.08 -29.32
N SER A 2 -17.15 10.90 -29.92
CA SER A 2 -18.44 10.25 -30.16
C SER A 2 -19.07 9.78 -28.83
N ARG A 3 -20.39 9.63 -28.79
CA ARG A 3 -21.15 9.18 -27.59
C ARG A 3 -20.59 7.88 -26.98
N ASN A 4 -19.94 7.05 -27.79
CA ASN A 4 -19.37 5.76 -27.37
C ASN A 4 -18.08 5.93 -26.55
N THR A 5 -17.21 6.91 -26.84
CA THR A 5 -15.99 7.10 -26.05
C THR A 5 -16.30 7.57 -24.63
N ARG A 6 -17.35 8.39 -24.43
CA ARG A 6 -17.77 8.84 -23.08
C ARG A 6 -18.36 7.71 -22.24
N ARG A 7 -19.11 6.79 -22.84
CA ARG A 7 -19.66 5.61 -22.15
C ARG A 7 -18.55 4.62 -21.78
N LEU A 8 -17.58 4.42 -22.66
CA LEU A 8 -16.43 3.54 -22.41
C LEU A 8 -15.55 4.06 -21.27
N SER A 9 -15.29 5.37 -21.24
CA SER A 9 -14.54 6.02 -20.14
C SER A 9 -15.24 5.87 -18.80
N ALA A 10 -16.57 6.05 -18.75
CA ALA A 10 -17.34 5.91 -17.52
C ALA A 10 -17.34 4.45 -17.00
N VAL A 11 -17.43 3.46 -17.89
CA VAL A 11 -17.37 2.04 -17.53
C VAL A 11 -15.98 1.66 -16.99
N LEU A 12 -14.90 2.18 -17.59
CA LEU A 12 -13.55 1.90 -17.12
C LEU A 12 -13.23 2.58 -15.78
N VAL A 13 -13.76 3.78 -15.53
CA VAL A 13 -13.63 4.44 -14.21
C VAL A 13 -14.39 3.65 -13.13
N ALA A 14 -15.60 3.19 -13.43
CA ALA A 14 -16.36 2.36 -12.52
C ALA A 14 -15.66 1.01 -12.28
N LEU A 15 -15.12 0.39 -13.32
CA LEU A 15 -14.38 -0.87 -13.21
C LEU A 15 -13.07 -0.71 -12.42
N PHE A 16 -12.36 0.40 -12.60
CA PHE A 16 -11.15 0.72 -11.83
C PHE A 16 -11.46 0.95 -10.34
N LEU A 17 -12.51 1.72 -10.04
CA LEU A 17 -12.99 1.92 -8.67
C LEU A 17 -13.41 0.58 -8.02
N VAL A 18 -14.15 -0.26 -8.74
CA VAL A 18 -14.60 -1.57 -8.23
C VAL A 18 -13.43 -2.54 -8.05
N LEU A 19 -12.48 -2.63 -8.98
CA LEU A 19 -11.29 -3.47 -8.82
C LEU A 19 -10.35 -2.98 -7.72
N SER A 20 -10.35 -1.68 -7.42
CA SER A 20 -9.53 -1.12 -6.34
C SER A 20 -10.06 -1.46 -4.93
N VAL A 21 -11.30 -1.96 -4.82
CA VAL A 21 -12.00 -2.20 -3.54
C VAL A 21 -12.24 -3.70 -3.28
N LEU A 22 -11.67 -4.61 -4.09
CA LEU A 22 -11.87 -6.06 -3.89
C LEU A 22 -10.64 -6.74 -3.25
N PRO A 23 -10.58 -6.87 -1.91
CA PRO A 23 -9.79 -7.92 -1.27
C PRO A 23 -10.34 -9.30 -1.67
N GLY A 24 -9.45 -10.21 -2.07
CA GLY A 24 -9.81 -11.56 -2.50
C GLY A 24 -10.52 -12.35 -1.41
N ALA A 25 -11.72 -12.85 -1.72
CA ALA A 25 -12.48 -13.72 -0.84
C ALA A 25 -11.90 -15.14 -0.89
N VAL A 26 -11.30 -15.58 0.21
CA VAL A 26 -11.11 -17.00 0.55
C VAL A 26 -12.26 -17.37 1.48
N ALA A 27 -12.78 -18.60 1.38
CA ALA A 27 -13.95 -19.06 2.12
C ALA A 27 -13.65 -19.22 3.63
N ALA A 28 -13.61 -18.11 4.35
CA ALA A 28 -13.87 -17.99 5.78
C ALA A 28 -15.21 -17.26 5.96
N GLU A 29 -15.95 -17.55 7.02
CA GLU A 29 -17.20 -16.85 7.34
C GLU A 29 -16.89 -15.38 7.66
N THR A 30 -16.84 -14.54 6.62
CA THR A 30 -16.44 -13.13 6.71
C THR A 30 -17.63 -12.33 7.21
N ARG A 31 -17.62 -11.94 8.48
CA ARG A 31 -18.61 -11.00 9.05
C ARG A 31 -17.99 -9.61 9.06
N THR A 32 -18.43 -8.73 8.14
CA THR A 32 -17.91 -7.35 8.02
C THR A 32 -18.90 -6.36 8.63
N GLY A 33 -18.44 -5.58 9.62
CA GLY A 33 -19.16 -4.44 10.18
C GLY A 33 -20.11 -4.79 11.34
N GLY A 34 -19.68 -4.47 12.57
CA GLY A 34 -20.43 -4.68 13.81
C GLY A 34 -19.60 -5.44 14.86
N THR A 35 -20.09 -5.55 16.09
CA THR A 35 -19.48 -6.43 17.09
C THR A 35 -19.76 -7.89 16.72
N ILE A 36 -18.72 -8.67 16.44
CA ILE A 36 -18.79 -10.11 16.20
C ILE A 36 -18.82 -10.81 17.55
N VAL A 37 -19.95 -11.43 17.89
CA VAL A 37 -20.10 -12.19 19.13
C VAL A 37 -20.20 -13.67 18.81
N VAL A 38 -19.30 -14.48 19.34
CA VAL A 38 -19.45 -15.93 19.42
C VAL A 38 -20.14 -16.24 20.75
N GLY A 39 -21.42 -16.59 20.70
CA GLY A 39 -22.27 -16.78 21.86
C GLY A 39 -21.88 -17.99 22.73
N PRO A 40 -22.40 -18.07 23.97
CA PRO A 40 -22.20 -19.24 24.82
C PRO A 40 -22.79 -20.49 24.14
N GLY A 41 -21.98 -21.55 24.03
CA GLY A 41 -22.37 -22.80 23.36
C GLY A 41 -22.30 -22.76 21.83
N GLU A 42 -21.98 -21.62 21.22
CA GLU A 42 -21.72 -21.51 19.78
C GLU A 42 -20.33 -22.08 19.49
N THR A 43 -20.20 -22.83 18.39
CA THR A 43 -18.92 -23.32 17.90
C THR A 43 -18.72 -22.85 16.46
N VAL A 44 -17.69 -22.03 16.24
CA VAL A 44 -17.26 -21.63 14.89
C VAL A 44 -16.24 -22.64 14.39
N THR A 45 -16.51 -23.29 13.27
CA THR A 45 -15.63 -24.32 12.68
C THR A 45 -14.76 -23.74 11.58
N GLY A 46 -13.46 -24.01 11.58
CA GLY A 46 -12.55 -23.60 10.52
C GLY A 46 -11.84 -22.26 10.77
N GLY A 47 -11.80 -21.81 12.03
CA GLY A 47 -11.25 -20.52 12.42
C GLY A 47 -12.24 -19.36 12.29
N LEU A 48 -11.83 -18.19 12.78
CA LEU A 48 -12.61 -16.95 12.72
C LEU A 48 -11.72 -15.81 12.20
N ASP A 49 -12.08 -15.27 11.04
CA ASP A 49 -11.44 -14.08 10.47
C ASP A 49 -12.35 -12.86 10.63
N ALA A 50 -11.93 -11.92 11.45
CA ALA A 50 -12.65 -10.69 11.76
C ALA A 50 -11.94 -9.47 11.17
N PHE A 51 -12.65 -8.72 10.31
CA PHE A 51 -12.17 -7.48 9.72
C PHE A 51 -13.11 -6.33 10.07
N ALA A 52 -12.62 -5.38 10.87
CA ALA A 52 -13.31 -4.20 11.39
C ALA A 52 -14.50 -4.46 12.34
N GLY A 53 -14.53 -3.77 13.48
CA GLY A 53 -15.50 -3.96 14.58
C GLY A 53 -14.89 -4.68 15.78
N ASP A 54 -15.66 -4.87 16.85
CA ASP A 54 -15.19 -5.56 18.06
C ASP A 54 -15.46 -7.06 17.98
N VAL A 55 -14.61 -7.89 18.60
CA VAL A 55 -14.76 -9.34 18.66
C VAL A 55 -14.94 -9.77 20.11
N LEU A 56 -15.99 -10.53 20.39
CA LEU A 56 -16.28 -11.10 21.71
C LEU A 56 -16.52 -12.60 21.61
N VAL A 57 -15.59 -13.39 22.13
CA VAL A 57 -15.67 -14.85 22.13
C VAL A 57 -16.12 -15.35 23.50
N ARG A 58 -17.36 -15.85 23.60
CA ARG A 58 -17.89 -16.56 24.78
C ARG A 58 -18.11 -18.06 24.55
N GLY A 59 -18.11 -18.50 23.30
CA GLY A 59 -18.21 -19.90 22.88
C GLY A 59 -16.86 -20.50 22.48
N THR A 60 -16.85 -21.39 21.50
CA THR A 60 -15.63 -22.06 20.99
C THR A 60 -15.33 -21.65 19.55
N VAL A 61 -14.08 -21.28 19.28
CA VAL A 61 -13.53 -21.15 17.93
C VAL A 61 -12.62 -22.36 17.69
N GLN A 62 -13.03 -23.23 16.77
CA GLN A 62 -12.25 -24.38 16.34
C GLN A 62 -11.34 -23.98 15.19
N GLY A 63 -10.07 -23.73 15.51
CA GLY A 63 -9.05 -23.21 14.60
C GLY A 63 -8.50 -21.87 15.09
N ASP A 64 -7.91 -21.13 14.18
CA ASP A 64 -7.24 -19.86 14.48
C ASP A 64 -8.23 -18.69 14.51
N LEU A 65 -7.98 -17.72 15.38
CA LEU A 65 -8.72 -16.46 15.45
C LEU A 65 -7.82 -15.34 14.90
N ASN A 66 -8.12 -14.86 13.69
CA ASN A 66 -7.44 -13.71 13.11
C ASN A 66 -8.35 -12.49 13.20
N ALA A 67 -7.95 -11.49 13.99
CA ALA A 67 -8.77 -10.32 14.25
C ALA A 67 -8.01 -9.03 13.90
N PHE A 68 -8.44 -8.37 12.82
CA PHE A 68 -8.05 -7.00 12.47
C PHE A 68 -9.21 -6.08 12.86
N ALA A 69 -9.30 -5.79 14.16
CA ALA A 69 -10.52 -5.38 14.85
C ALA A 69 -10.31 -4.12 15.72
N GLY A 70 -11.40 -3.60 16.30
CA GLY A 70 -11.37 -2.63 17.38
C GLY A 70 -10.88 -3.31 18.65
N ASP A 71 -11.79 -3.80 19.49
CA ASP A 71 -11.44 -4.56 20.68
C ASP A 71 -11.65 -6.06 20.49
N VAL A 72 -10.70 -6.89 20.93
CA VAL A 72 -10.79 -8.36 20.92
C VAL A 72 -10.86 -8.86 22.34
N THR A 73 -11.94 -9.55 22.69
CA THR A 73 -12.16 -10.13 24.02
C THR A 73 -12.45 -11.61 23.91
N VAL A 74 -11.56 -12.45 24.45
CA VAL A 74 -11.85 -13.86 24.74
C VAL A 74 -12.31 -13.94 26.18
N ALA A 75 -13.62 -14.08 26.41
CA ALA A 75 -14.21 -14.14 27.74
C ALA A 75 -13.81 -15.43 28.48
N GLU A 76 -14.08 -15.53 29.77
CA GLU A 76 -13.72 -16.70 30.61
C GLU A 76 -14.28 -18.03 30.08
N SER A 77 -15.49 -18.01 29.51
CA SER A 77 -16.09 -19.19 28.88
C SER A 77 -15.62 -19.43 27.44
N GLY A 78 -14.87 -18.48 26.89
CA GLY A 78 -14.34 -18.49 25.54
C GLY A 78 -13.17 -19.46 25.40
N ARG A 79 -13.18 -20.23 24.30
CA ARG A 79 -12.09 -21.15 23.95
C ARG A 79 -11.69 -20.98 22.50
N VAL A 80 -10.40 -20.79 22.24
CA VAL A 80 -9.81 -20.84 20.91
C VAL A 80 -8.88 -22.04 20.87
N THR A 81 -9.18 -23.02 20.01
CA THR A 81 -8.38 -24.27 19.96
C THR A 81 -7.09 -24.12 19.15
N GLY A 82 -7.00 -23.09 18.31
CA GLY A 82 -5.79 -22.72 17.58
C GLY A 82 -5.10 -21.51 18.19
N SER A 83 -4.44 -20.74 17.33
CA SER A 83 -3.73 -19.52 17.71
C SER A 83 -4.61 -18.27 17.57
N VAL A 84 -4.35 -17.25 18.37
CA VAL A 84 -4.96 -15.93 18.25
C VAL A 84 -3.94 -14.97 17.65
N SER A 85 -4.27 -14.40 16.49
CA SER A 85 -3.52 -13.32 15.86
C SER A 85 -4.39 -12.06 15.83
N ALA A 86 -4.09 -11.06 16.66
CA ALA A 86 -4.94 -9.89 16.83
C ALA A 86 -4.19 -8.57 16.62
N VAL A 87 -4.77 -7.69 15.80
CA VAL A 87 -4.31 -6.32 15.59
C VAL A 87 -5.49 -5.37 15.83
N GLY A 88 -5.36 -4.45 16.78
CA GLY A 88 -6.49 -3.58 17.13
C GLY A 88 -6.26 -2.53 18.21
N GLY A 89 -7.36 -2.06 18.80
CA GLY A 89 -7.39 -1.13 19.93
C GLY A 89 -6.95 -1.80 21.24
N SER A 90 -7.66 -2.84 21.68
CA SER A 90 -7.26 -3.62 22.86
C SER A 90 -7.50 -5.12 22.68
N VAL A 91 -6.68 -5.94 23.32
CA VAL A 91 -6.83 -7.41 23.35
C VAL A 91 -6.93 -7.87 24.80
N THR A 92 -8.03 -8.51 25.15
CA THR A 92 -8.26 -9.08 26.48
C THR A 92 -8.51 -10.58 26.37
N VAL A 93 -7.70 -11.37 27.07
CA VAL A 93 -7.85 -12.84 27.13
C VAL A 93 -8.11 -13.25 28.56
N ALA A 94 -9.34 -13.64 28.87
CA ALA A 94 -9.74 -14.21 30.16
C ALA A 94 -10.10 -15.71 30.03
N GLY A 95 -10.30 -16.21 28.81
CA GLY A 95 -10.55 -17.61 28.51
C GLY A 95 -9.28 -18.39 28.16
N VAL A 96 -9.47 -19.48 27.41
CA VAL A 96 -8.37 -20.38 27.01
C VAL A 96 -8.04 -20.21 25.53
N VAL A 97 -6.76 -19.99 25.25
CA VAL A 97 -6.15 -20.10 23.92
C VAL A 97 -5.20 -21.30 23.96
N GLU A 98 -5.48 -22.34 23.18
CA GLU A 98 -4.67 -23.57 23.21
C GLU A 98 -3.35 -23.45 22.44
N GLY A 99 -3.32 -22.60 21.40
CA GLY A 99 -2.11 -22.27 20.65
C GLY A 99 -1.42 -20.99 21.14
N ASP A 100 -0.88 -20.24 20.19
CA ASP A 100 -0.08 -19.04 20.45
C ASP A 100 -0.96 -17.78 20.49
N LEU A 101 -0.50 -16.75 21.21
CA LEU A 101 -1.05 -15.40 21.11
C LEU A 101 -0.02 -14.49 20.44
N SER A 102 -0.35 -14.00 19.26
CA SER A 102 0.41 -12.97 18.57
C SER A 102 -0.44 -11.71 18.37
N GLY A 103 0.13 -10.53 18.58
CA GLY A 103 -0.66 -9.33 18.30
C GLY A 103 -0.02 -7.99 18.59
N ALA A 104 -0.61 -6.94 18.00
CA ALA A 104 -0.32 -5.56 18.38
C ALA A 104 -1.58 -4.79 18.67
N ALA A 105 -1.58 -4.11 19.82
CA ALA A 105 -2.70 -3.31 20.25
C ALA A 105 -2.26 -2.08 21.05
N GLY A 106 -3.18 -1.17 21.33
CA GLY A 106 -2.96 -0.11 22.33
C GLY A 106 -2.68 -0.70 23.71
N SER A 107 -3.44 -1.73 24.09
CA SER A 107 -3.24 -2.50 25.32
C SER A 107 -3.53 -3.99 25.14
N ILE A 108 -2.75 -4.82 25.84
CA ILE A 108 -2.95 -6.28 25.87
C ILE A 108 -3.04 -6.73 27.32
N THR A 109 -4.10 -7.45 27.66
CA THR A 109 -4.35 -7.95 29.01
C THR A 109 -4.66 -9.44 28.99
N LEU A 110 -3.83 -10.24 29.64
CA LEU A 110 -4.14 -11.63 29.98
C LEU A 110 -4.70 -11.64 31.42
N GLY A 111 -6.00 -11.88 31.56
CA GLY A 111 -6.68 -11.91 32.86
C GLY A 111 -6.28 -13.12 33.72
N GLU A 112 -6.64 -13.10 35.01
CA GLU A 112 -6.25 -14.13 35.99
C GLU A 112 -6.71 -15.54 35.61
N SER A 113 -7.90 -15.65 35.01
CA SER A 113 -8.47 -16.90 34.48
C SER A 113 -7.93 -17.27 33.09
N GLY A 114 -7.19 -16.37 32.46
CA GLY A 114 -6.65 -16.54 31.12
C GLY A 114 -5.53 -17.57 31.06
N ARG A 115 -5.57 -18.42 30.03
CA ARG A 115 -4.51 -19.41 29.78
C ARG A 115 -4.13 -19.42 28.31
N ILE A 116 -2.83 -19.34 28.05
CA ILE A 116 -2.24 -19.46 26.71
C ILE A 116 -1.36 -20.72 26.72
N GLY A 117 -1.69 -21.68 25.86
CA GLY A 117 -1.02 -22.98 25.78
C GLY A 117 0.31 -22.96 25.03
N GLY A 118 0.52 -21.96 24.17
CA GLY A 118 1.76 -21.75 23.43
C GLY A 118 2.50 -20.48 23.85
N ASP A 119 3.13 -19.85 22.86
CA ASP A 119 3.96 -18.66 23.05
C ASP A 119 3.13 -17.37 22.98
N VAL A 120 3.64 -16.31 23.62
CA VAL A 120 3.07 -14.96 23.53
C VAL A 120 4.07 -14.05 22.83
N SER A 121 3.70 -13.49 21.69
CA SER A 121 4.52 -12.54 20.95
C SER A 121 3.74 -11.26 20.69
N ALA A 122 4.01 -10.20 21.46
CA ALA A 122 3.09 -9.05 21.51
C ALA A 122 3.76 -7.67 21.56
N GLY A 123 3.17 -6.71 20.84
CA GLY A 123 3.56 -5.30 20.84
C GLY A 123 2.43 -4.39 21.31
N ALA A 124 2.59 -3.64 22.41
CA ALA A 124 1.53 -2.73 22.84
C ALA A 124 2.02 -1.48 23.56
N GLY A 125 1.14 -0.50 23.79
CA GLY A 125 1.46 0.60 24.71
C GLY A 125 1.55 0.13 26.16
N SER A 126 0.66 -0.79 26.55
CA SER A 126 0.70 -1.48 27.84
C SER A 126 0.39 -2.96 27.70
N VAL A 127 1.14 -3.79 28.44
CA VAL A 127 0.93 -5.24 28.53
C VAL A 127 0.80 -5.61 30.00
N THR A 128 -0.32 -6.25 30.36
CA THR A 128 -0.58 -6.78 31.70
C THR A 128 -0.80 -8.28 31.60
N LEU A 129 0.01 -9.05 32.32
CA LEU A 129 -0.12 -10.50 32.42
C LEU A 129 -0.53 -10.84 33.85
N ALA A 130 -1.68 -11.50 34.00
CA ALA A 130 -2.18 -12.04 35.26
C ALA A 130 -2.53 -13.53 35.20
N GLY A 131 -2.68 -14.09 34.00
CA GLY A 131 -2.95 -15.50 33.78
C GLY A 131 -1.69 -16.35 33.59
N ALA A 132 -1.90 -17.56 33.08
CA ALA A 132 -0.84 -18.53 32.81
C ALA A 132 -0.45 -18.57 31.33
N VAL A 133 0.84 -18.59 31.05
CA VAL A 133 1.45 -18.81 29.74
C VAL A 133 2.35 -20.04 29.84
N ASP A 134 2.04 -21.07 29.06
CA ASP A 134 2.79 -22.33 29.08
C ASP A 134 4.09 -22.26 28.25
N GLY A 135 4.18 -21.34 27.29
CA GLY A 135 5.35 -21.13 26.42
C GLY A 135 6.24 -19.93 26.81
N ASP A 136 7.00 -19.46 25.83
CA ASP A 136 7.86 -18.28 25.92
C ASP A 136 7.04 -16.99 25.72
N VAL A 137 7.42 -15.92 26.40
CA VAL A 137 6.81 -14.60 26.28
C VAL A 137 7.84 -13.63 25.70
N THR A 138 7.54 -13.08 24.54
CA THR A 138 8.32 -12.04 23.88
C THR A 138 7.46 -10.78 23.71
N VAL A 139 7.80 -9.69 24.40
CA VAL A 139 6.95 -8.48 24.44
C VAL A 139 7.70 -7.17 24.26
N GLY A 140 7.15 -6.27 23.45
CA GLY A 140 7.65 -4.90 23.27
C GLY A 140 6.58 -3.90 23.69
N THR A 141 6.85 -3.08 24.70
CA THR A 141 5.82 -2.19 25.27
C THR A 141 6.41 -0.95 25.92
N GLU A 142 5.59 0.06 26.26
CA GLU A 142 6.04 1.12 27.16
C GLU A 142 5.94 0.66 28.62
N THR A 143 4.86 -0.03 28.97
CA THR A 143 4.63 -0.57 30.32
C THR A 143 4.35 -2.07 30.27
N LEU A 144 5.14 -2.85 31.00
CA LEU A 144 4.93 -4.28 31.20
C LEU A 144 4.68 -4.55 32.69
N VAL A 145 3.56 -5.19 33.00
CA VAL A 145 3.20 -5.61 34.37
C VAL A 145 2.92 -7.11 34.39
N LEU A 146 3.68 -7.85 35.18
CA LEU A 146 3.34 -9.21 35.60
C LEU A 146 2.77 -9.12 37.00
N THR A 147 1.49 -9.46 37.17
CA THR A 147 0.82 -9.45 38.48
C THR A 147 1.24 -10.66 39.31
N GLU A 148 0.89 -10.65 40.59
CA GLU A 148 1.15 -11.75 41.54
C GLU A 148 0.60 -13.13 41.12
N THR A 149 -0.44 -13.14 40.29
CA THR A 149 -1.07 -14.35 39.75
C THR A 149 -0.44 -14.85 38.46
N ALA A 150 0.40 -14.03 37.82
CA ALA A 150 1.01 -14.34 36.53
C ALA A 150 1.98 -15.52 36.65
N ARG A 151 1.89 -16.46 35.70
CA ARG A 151 2.83 -17.58 35.58
C ARG A 151 3.28 -17.75 34.15
N VAL A 152 4.58 -17.68 33.91
CA VAL A 152 5.20 -17.95 32.61
C VAL A 152 6.11 -19.16 32.77
N ALA A 153 5.76 -20.28 32.15
CA ALA A 153 6.54 -21.51 32.25
C ALA A 153 7.83 -21.46 31.38
N GLY A 154 7.82 -20.67 30.30
CA GLY A 154 8.98 -20.44 29.45
C GLY A 154 9.85 -19.25 29.86
N ASN A 155 10.59 -18.72 28.90
CA ASN A 155 11.44 -17.54 29.01
C ASN A 155 10.64 -16.26 28.79
N LEU A 156 11.00 -15.20 29.50
CA LEU A 156 10.47 -13.86 29.28
C LEU A 156 11.54 -12.98 28.63
N ARG A 157 11.34 -12.65 27.36
CA ARG A 157 12.11 -11.64 26.62
C ARG A 157 11.28 -10.38 26.49
N TYR A 158 11.81 -9.23 26.92
CA TYR A 158 11.04 -7.99 26.84
C TYR A 158 11.87 -6.77 26.48
N ASP A 159 11.22 -5.77 25.91
CA ASP A 159 11.69 -4.39 25.98
C ASP A 159 10.56 -3.50 26.46
N ALA A 160 10.82 -2.79 27.56
CA ALA A 160 9.84 -1.92 28.18
C ALA A 160 10.48 -0.69 28.82
N GLY A 161 9.79 0.45 28.70
CA GLY A 161 10.14 1.68 29.43
C GLY A 161 10.03 1.45 30.94
N THR A 162 8.89 0.90 31.38
CA THR A 162 8.61 0.50 32.76
C THR A 162 8.28 -0.98 32.84
N PHE A 163 8.93 -1.71 33.75
CA PHE A 163 8.68 -3.14 34.01
C PHE A 163 8.47 -3.40 35.49
N THR A 164 7.32 -3.97 35.84
CA THR A 164 6.97 -4.45 37.18
C THR A 164 6.73 -5.95 37.11
N ASN A 165 7.37 -6.71 38.00
CA ASN A 165 7.22 -8.15 38.07
C ASN A 165 6.95 -8.61 39.50
N ASP A 166 5.70 -8.95 39.77
CA ASP A 166 5.26 -9.59 41.01
C ASP A 166 4.90 -11.08 40.79
N GLY A 167 4.98 -11.55 39.54
CA GLY A 167 4.61 -12.91 39.13
C GLY A 167 5.78 -13.90 39.09
N ALA A 168 5.49 -15.13 38.65
CA ALA A 168 6.46 -16.20 38.51
C ALA A 168 6.85 -16.42 37.04
N VAL A 169 8.15 -16.50 36.78
CA VAL A 169 8.71 -16.91 35.49
C VAL A 169 9.67 -18.07 35.77
N ASP A 170 9.39 -19.25 35.22
CA ASP A 170 10.19 -20.46 35.46
C ASP A 170 11.49 -20.45 34.65
N GLY A 171 11.47 -19.84 33.46
CA GLY A 171 12.62 -19.69 32.58
C GLY A 171 13.44 -18.41 32.83
N THR A 172 14.13 -17.97 31.78
CA THR A 172 15.04 -16.82 31.85
C THR A 172 14.30 -15.51 31.61
N VAL A 173 14.57 -14.47 32.42
CA VAL A 173 14.06 -13.11 32.19
C VAL A 173 15.17 -12.25 31.58
N VAL A 174 15.01 -11.85 30.31
CA VAL A 174 16.01 -11.09 29.55
C VAL A 174 15.39 -9.83 28.96
N ARG A 175 16.00 -8.67 29.22
CA ARG A 175 15.66 -7.45 28.50
C ARG A 175 16.44 -7.40 27.18
N ASP A 176 15.73 -7.33 26.06
CA ASP A 176 16.32 -7.28 24.72
C ASP A 176 15.88 -6.02 23.98
N ARG A 177 16.78 -5.03 23.90
CA ARG A 177 16.51 -3.75 23.24
C ARG A 177 16.34 -3.83 21.72
N SER A 178 16.66 -4.96 21.08
CA SER A 178 16.39 -5.15 19.66
C SER A 178 14.88 -5.28 19.37
N ILE A 179 14.09 -5.57 20.40
CA ILE A 179 12.63 -5.64 20.35
C ILE A 179 11.98 -4.25 20.19
N GLY A 180 12.57 -3.18 20.74
CA GLY A 180 11.93 -1.88 20.95
C GLY A 180 11.89 -0.89 19.78
N SER A 181 12.35 -1.24 18.57
CA SER A 181 12.45 -0.27 17.46
C SER A 181 11.33 -0.32 16.41
N GLY A 182 10.29 -1.12 16.61
CA GLY A 182 9.13 -1.14 15.72
C GLY A 182 8.13 -2.22 16.07
N VAL A 183 6.87 -1.83 16.22
CA VAL A 183 5.67 -2.70 16.16
C VAL A 183 5.80 -4.09 16.80
N GLY A 184 6.38 -4.20 18.01
CA GLY A 184 6.39 -5.45 18.78
C GLY A 184 7.27 -6.60 18.22
N PRO A 185 7.87 -7.40 19.10
CA PRO A 185 8.53 -8.63 18.68
C PRO A 185 7.43 -9.65 18.37
N GLY A 186 7.32 -10.05 17.10
CA GLY A 186 6.22 -10.88 16.61
C GLY A 186 5.43 -10.29 15.45
N PHE A 187 5.69 -9.05 15.03
CA PHE A 187 5.35 -8.59 13.67
C PHE A 187 6.39 -9.01 12.62
N ASP A 188 7.19 -10.03 12.95
CA ASP A 188 7.65 -11.04 11.99
C ASP A 188 6.64 -12.21 11.92
N ALA A 189 5.37 -11.99 12.25
CA ALA A 189 4.33 -12.74 11.59
C ALA A 189 4.66 -12.62 10.09
N PRO A 190 4.84 -13.72 9.35
CA PRO A 190 4.33 -13.64 8.01
C PRO A 190 2.89 -13.20 8.25
N VAL A 191 2.57 -11.91 8.02
CA VAL A 191 1.40 -11.63 7.20
C VAL A 191 1.60 -12.66 6.10
N PRO A 192 0.87 -13.79 6.11
CA PRO A 192 1.10 -14.73 5.06
C PRO A 192 0.83 -13.83 3.87
N SER A 193 1.86 -13.60 3.06
CA SER A 193 1.65 -13.00 1.77
C SER A 193 0.93 -14.11 1.01
N VAL A 194 -0.33 -14.39 1.42
CA VAL A 194 -1.35 -15.16 0.72
C VAL A 194 -1.49 -14.63 -0.69
N ILE A 195 -0.98 -13.42 -0.91
CA ILE A 195 -0.65 -12.83 -2.18
C ILE A 195 0.86 -13.06 -2.43
N PRO A 196 1.23 -14.13 -3.16
CA PRO A 196 2.57 -14.26 -3.70
C PRO A 196 3.03 -12.95 -4.37
N GLU A 197 4.32 -12.63 -4.31
CA GLU A 197 4.88 -11.42 -4.90
C GLU A 197 4.49 -11.25 -6.39
N PHE A 198 4.33 -12.36 -7.11
CA PHE A 198 3.86 -12.32 -8.50
C PHE A 198 2.43 -11.78 -8.64
N VAL A 199 1.53 -12.05 -7.68
CA VAL A 199 0.15 -11.55 -7.69
C VAL A 199 0.13 -10.05 -7.43
N LEU A 200 0.96 -9.55 -6.51
CA LEU A 200 1.14 -8.11 -6.32
C LEU A 200 1.71 -7.45 -7.59
N GLY A 201 2.67 -8.10 -8.25
CA GLY A 201 3.20 -7.64 -9.53
C GLY A 201 2.15 -7.59 -10.64
N VAL A 202 1.30 -8.61 -10.74
CA VAL A 202 0.19 -8.65 -11.71
C VAL A 202 -0.84 -7.57 -11.39
N TYR A 203 -1.21 -7.41 -10.11
CA TYR A 203 -2.11 -6.34 -9.66
C TYR A 203 -1.58 -4.96 -10.03
N ALA A 204 -0.30 -4.67 -9.72
CA ALA A 204 0.34 -3.42 -10.07
C ALA A 204 0.35 -3.19 -11.59
N LEU A 205 0.61 -4.24 -12.38
CA LEU A 205 0.56 -4.18 -13.84
C LEU A 205 -0.85 -3.82 -14.32
N VAL A 206 -1.89 -4.50 -13.81
CA VAL A 206 -3.29 -4.22 -14.18
C VAL A 206 -3.69 -2.79 -13.81
N VAL A 207 -3.38 -2.33 -12.60
CA VAL A 207 -3.70 -0.97 -12.14
C VAL A 207 -3.03 0.08 -13.03
N ASN A 208 -1.73 -0.06 -13.33
CA ASN A 208 -1.01 0.89 -14.19
C ASN A 208 -1.47 0.81 -15.65
N PHE A 209 -1.86 -0.37 -16.15
CA PHE A 209 -2.46 -0.53 -17.46
C PHE A 209 -3.81 0.19 -17.54
N LEU A 210 -4.68 0.02 -16.54
CA LEU A 210 -5.98 0.71 -16.47
C LEU A 210 -5.80 2.23 -16.38
N LEU A 211 -4.85 2.70 -15.58
CA LEU A 211 -4.53 4.14 -15.50
C LEU A 211 -4.03 4.67 -16.85
N GLY A 212 -3.12 3.97 -17.52
CA GLY A 212 -2.63 4.34 -18.85
C GLY A 212 -3.75 4.32 -19.91
N ALA A 213 -4.60 3.30 -19.89
CA ALA A 213 -5.77 3.18 -20.75
C ALA A 213 -6.76 4.33 -20.53
N PHE A 214 -7.01 4.69 -19.27
CA PHE A 214 -7.83 5.82 -18.89
C PHE A 214 -7.25 7.13 -19.42
N LEU A 215 -5.94 7.37 -19.25
CA LEU A 215 -5.28 8.57 -19.77
C LEU A 215 -5.40 8.67 -21.31
N LEU A 216 -5.16 7.57 -22.03
CA LEU A 216 -5.28 7.52 -23.50
C LEU A 216 -6.71 7.75 -24.01
N LEU A 217 -7.73 7.35 -23.24
CA LEU A 217 -9.14 7.50 -23.62
C LEU A 217 -9.74 8.84 -23.20
N ALA A 218 -9.47 9.28 -21.98
CA ALA A 218 -10.01 10.50 -21.40
C ALA A 218 -9.26 11.74 -21.89
N PHE A 219 -7.93 11.63 -22.07
CA PHE A 219 -7.05 12.75 -22.42
C PHE A 219 -6.09 12.37 -23.58
N PRO A 220 -6.60 11.98 -24.77
CA PRO A 220 -5.78 11.48 -25.88
C PRO A 220 -4.78 12.52 -26.41
N SER A 221 -5.22 13.76 -26.61
CA SER A 221 -4.37 14.84 -27.13
C SER A 221 -3.29 15.26 -26.12
N PHE A 222 -3.63 15.27 -24.83
CA PHE A 222 -2.68 15.57 -23.76
C PHE A 222 -1.61 14.48 -23.67
N THR A 223 -2.01 13.21 -23.62
CA THR A 223 -1.08 12.08 -23.53
C THR A 223 -0.15 12.04 -24.75
N GLY A 224 -0.66 12.31 -25.96
CA GLY A 224 0.16 12.44 -27.17
C GLY A 224 1.18 13.58 -27.10
N ARG A 225 0.80 14.74 -26.55
CA ARG A 225 1.73 15.87 -26.36
C ARG A 225 2.84 15.55 -25.36
N VAL A 226 2.49 14.97 -24.21
CA VAL A 226 3.47 14.63 -23.16
C VAL A 226 4.45 13.57 -23.65
N THR A 227 3.94 12.49 -24.27
CA THR A 227 4.78 11.40 -24.79
C THR A 227 5.65 11.83 -25.97
N ARG A 228 5.16 12.74 -26.82
CA ARG A 228 5.96 13.37 -27.89
C ARG A 228 7.12 14.18 -27.29
N TYR A 229 6.83 15.03 -26.30
CA TYR A 229 7.86 15.84 -25.63
C TYR A 229 8.96 14.99 -24.99
N ALA A 230 8.56 13.94 -24.26
CA ALA A 230 9.50 12.99 -23.64
C ALA A 230 10.45 12.33 -24.65
N ARG A 231 10.03 12.20 -25.91
CA ARG A 231 10.82 11.57 -26.97
C ARG A 231 11.62 12.54 -27.83
N THR A 232 11.11 13.73 -28.10
CA THR A 232 11.83 14.73 -28.91
C THR A 232 12.89 15.45 -28.10
N GLU A 233 12.64 15.70 -26.81
CA GLU A 233 13.55 16.43 -25.93
C GLU A 233 13.81 15.65 -24.62
N PRO A 234 14.38 14.43 -24.68
CA PRO A 234 14.50 13.56 -23.49
C PRO A 234 15.39 14.18 -22.39
N LEU A 235 16.46 14.89 -22.76
CA LEU A 235 17.33 15.54 -21.77
C LEU A 235 16.64 16.72 -21.08
N ALA A 236 15.87 17.52 -21.82
CA ALA A 236 15.11 18.62 -21.25
C ALA A 236 13.97 18.08 -20.37
N ALA A 237 13.26 17.05 -20.84
CA ALA A 237 12.26 16.35 -20.04
C ALA A 237 12.86 15.79 -18.75
N GLY A 238 13.97 15.05 -18.81
CA GLY A 238 14.66 14.53 -17.63
C GLY A 238 15.08 15.65 -16.66
N GLY A 239 15.68 16.73 -17.18
CA GLY A 239 16.10 17.87 -16.36
C GLY A 239 14.95 18.60 -15.68
N ILE A 240 13.84 18.84 -16.40
CA ILE A 240 12.60 19.40 -15.84
C ILE A 240 12.01 18.44 -14.81
N GLY A 241 12.09 17.13 -15.06
CA GLY A 241 11.66 16.09 -14.14
C GLY A 241 12.43 16.13 -12.81
N VAL A 242 13.75 16.29 -12.86
CA VAL A 242 14.59 16.44 -11.65
C VAL A 242 14.22 17.72 -10.91
N LEU A 243 14.06 18.83 -11.63
CA LEU A 243 13.62 20.11 -11.07
C LEU A 243 12.25 19.99 -10.40
N ALA A 244 11.30 19.29 -11.01
CA ALA A 244 9.97 19.07 -10.44
C ALA A 244 10.03 18.15 -9.21
N LEU A 245 10.80 17.05 -9.29
CA LEU A 245 10.94 16.06 -8.22
C LEU A 245 11.57 16.65 -6.95
N VAL A 246 12.54 17.55 -7.08
CA VAL A 246 13.19 18.17 -5.93
C VAL A 246 12.53 19.51 -5.57
N GLY A 247 12.29 20.35 -6.55
CA GLY A 247 11.80 21.72 -6.35
C GLY A 247 10.38 21.77 -5.78
N ILE A 248 9.45 20.94 -6.27
CA ILE A 248 8.06 20.97 -5.80
C ILE A 248 7.98 20.53 -4.32
N PRO A 249 8.54 19.38 -3.90
CA PRO A 249 8.55 19.01 -2.49
C PRO A 249 9.24 20.04 -1.60
N VAL A 250 10.38 20.62 -2.01
CA VAL A 250 11.05 21.66 -1.22
C VAL A 250 10.13 22.86 -1.01
N VAL A 251 9.46 23.36 -2.06
CA VAL A 251 8.50 24.46 -1.93
C VAL A 251 7.33 24.07 -1.02
N LEU A 252 6.80 22.85 -1.14
CA LEU A 252 5.72 22.36 -0.28
C LEU A 252 6.16 22.21 1.18
N VAL A 253 7.38 21.77 1.47
CA VAL A 253 7.92 21.74 2.84
C VAL A 253 8.08 23.16 3.38
N LEU A 254 8.59 24.10 2.58
CA LEU A 254 8.72 25.50 3.00
C LEU A 254 7.34 26.12 3.30
N LEU A 255 6.31 25.78 2.51
CA LEU A 255 4.93 26.17 2.80
C LEU A 255 4.41 25.51 4.07
N LEU A 256 4.74 24.24 4.31
CA LEU A 256 4.34 23.50 5.52
C LEU A 256 4.85 24.16 6.80
N LEU A 257 6.00 24.85 6.76
CA LEU A 257 6.53 25.61 7.90
C LEU A 257 5.69 26.84 8.26
N THR A 258 4.79 27.28 7.38
CA THR A 258 3.89 28.40 7.63
C THR A 258 2.54 27.91 8.14
N ILE A 259 1.94 28.61 9.11
CA ILE A 259 0.63 28.25 9.68
C ILE A 259 -0.45 28.14 8.60
N VAL A 260 -0.45 29.08 7.64
CA VAL A 260 -1.40 29.10 6.50
C VAL A 260 -1.07 28.02 5.46
N GLY A 261 0.21 27.67 5.31
CA GLY A 261 0.66 26.72 4.32
C GLY A 261 0.51 25.26 4.72
N ILE A 262 0.25 24.91 5.99
CA ILE A 262 -0.05 23.52 6.40
C ILE A 262 -1.19 22.90 5.57
N PRO A 263 -2.42 23.46 5.55
CA PRO A 263 -3.51 22.87 4.78
C PRO A 263 -3.20 22.86 3.27
N LEU A 264 -2.57 23.92 2.75
CA LEU A 264 -2.23 24.02 1.33
C LEU A 264 -1.16 22.99 0.91
N SER A 265 -0.18 22.73 1.77
CA SER A 265 0.91 21.80 1.50
C SER A 265 0.42 20.36 1.54
N LEU A 266 -0.52 20.01 2.42
CA LEU A 266 -1.13 18.69 2.45
C LEU A 266 -1.85 18.38 1.14
N VAL A 267 -2.66 19.31 0.64
CA VAL A 267 -3.30 19.21 -0.68
C VAL A 267 -2.25 19.19 -1.79
N GLY A 268 -1.23 20.03 -1.69
CA GLY A 268 -0.14 20.11 -2.66
C GLY A 268 0.65 18.79 -2.77
N PHE A 269 0.97 18.14 -1.65
CA PHE A 269 1.63 16.83 -1.65
C PHE A 269 0.74 15.75 -2.24
N ALA A 270 -0.57 15.76 -1.95
CA ALA A 270 -1.51 14.82 -2.54
C ALA A 270 -1.60 14.99 -4.08
N VAL A 271 -1.71 16.23 -4.56
CA VAL A 271 -1.72 16.56 -6.00
C VAL A 271 -0.39 16.19 -6.65
N PHE A 272 0.75 16.50 -6.00
CA PHE A 272 2.07 16.15 -6.49
C PHE A 272 2.25 14.63 -6.58
N GLY A 273 1.83 13.87 -5.57
CA GLY A 273 1.86 12.40 -5.60
C GLY A 273 1.04 11.83 -6.75
N LEU A 274 -0.15 12.38 -7.00
CA LEU A 274 -0.98 11.98 -8.15
C LEU A 274 -0.31 12.31 -9.49
N LEU A 275 0.26 13.51 -9.63
CA LEU A 275 0.98 13.93 -10.84
C LEU A 275 2.25 13.09 -11.06
N ALA A 276 2.97 12.76 -10.00
CA ALA A 276 4.11 11.86 -10.03
C ALA A 276 3.70 10.47 -10.51
N TRP A 277 2.59 9.93 -9.99
CA TRP A 277 2.09 8.63 -10.44
C TRP A 277 1.67 8.65 -11.92
N VAL A 278 0.95 9.67 -12.36
CA VAL A 278 0.61 9.89 -13.78
C VAL A 278 1.89 10.02 -14.63
N GLY A 279 2.87 10.80 -14.18
CA GLY A 279 4.17 10.94 -14.82
C GLY A 279 4.87 9.60 -14.99
N ALA A 280 4.86 8.76 -13.95
CA ALA A 280 5.42 7.42 -13.99
C ALA A 280 4.76 6.56 -15.09
N VAL A 281 3.43 6.58 -15.22
CA VAL A 281 2.71 5.83 -16.27
C VAL A 281 3.03 6.39 -17.65
N VAL A 282 3.04 7.71 -17.82
CA VAL A 282 3.34 8.34 -19.11
C VAL A 282 4.79 8.07 -19.55
N GLY A 283 5.73 8.04 -18.61
CA GLY A 283 7.11 7.62 -18.88
C GLY A 283 7.17 6.21 -19.46
N ARG A 284 6.41 5.26 -18.88
CA ARG A 284 6.31 3.88 -19.40
C ARG A 284 5.72 3.85 -20.81
N ILE A 285 4.68 4.65 -21.09
CA ILE A 285 4.11 4.77 -22.46
C ILE A 285 5.16 5.32 -23.43
N ALA A 286 5.95 6.32 -23.03
CA ALA A 286 6.98 6.91 -23.88
C ALA A 286 8.06 5.88 -24.26
N VAL A 287 8.49 5.04 -23.31
CA VAL A 287 9.39 3.90 -23.56
C VAL A 287 8.74 2.90 -24.52
N GLY A 288 7.49 2.54 -24.26
CA GLY A 288 6.77 1.57 -25.07
C GLY A 288 6.59 2.02 -26.52
N GLU A 289 6.25 3.28 -26.75
CA GLU A 289 6.15 3.83 -28.11
C GLU A 289 7.51 4.06 -28.78
N TRP A 290 8.60 4.22 -28.01
CA TRP A 290 9.95 4.19 -28.57
C TRP A 290 10.25 2.78 -29.12
N LEU A 291 9.94 1.74 -28.35
CA LEU A 291 10.16 0.33 -28.70
C LEU A 291 9.25 -0.18 -29.84
N THR A 292 7.96 0.12 -29.82
CA THR A 292 7.04 -0.33 -30.88
C THR A 292 7.35 0.30 -32.23
N ARG A 293 7.90 1.53 -32.25
CA ARG A 293 8.37 2.17 -33.47
C ARG A 293 9.55 1.44 -34.11
N LEU A 294 10.47 0.88 -33.32
CA LEU A 294 11.57 0.05 -33.86
C LEU A 294 11.05 -1.20 -34.59
N ALA A 295 9.83 -1.66 -34.25
CA ALA A 295 9.16 -2.78 -34.87
C ALA A 295 8.07 -2.38 -35.90
N ASP A 296 8.00 -1.10 -36.27
CA ASP A 296 7.01 -0.54 -37.21
C ASP A 296 5.54 -0.77 -36.78
N VAL A 297 5.28 -0.82 -35.46
CA VAL A 297 3.94 -1.02 -34.89
C VAL A 297 3.35 0.32 -34.46
N GLU A 298 2.42 0.84 -35.25
CA GLU A 298 1.71 2.11 -34.98
C GLU A 298 0.43 1.91 -34.14
N ASN A 299 0.55 1.32 -32.93
CA ASN A 299 -0.61 1.10 -32.06
C ASN A 299 -0.37 1.59 -30.62
N ARG A 300 -1.11 2.63 -30.22
CA ARG A 300 -1.07 3.21 -28.86
C ARG A 300 -1.28 2.21 -27.73
N TRP A 301 -2.12 1.19 -27.95
CA TRP A 301 -2.40 0.14 -26.96
C TRP A 301 -1.23 -0.84 -26.85
N ALA A 302 -0.62 -1.17 -27.99
CA ALA A 302 0.60 -1.98 -28.02
C ALA A 302 1.73 -1.26 -27.30
N SER A 303 1.89 0.05 -27.53
CA SER A 303 2.90 0.85 -26.85
C SER A 303 2.69 0.92 -25.34
N LEU A 304 1.46 1.08 -24.85
CA LEU A 304 1.17 1.01 -23.41
C LEU A 304 1.56 -0.36 -22.84
N ALA A 305 1.14 -1.45 -23.47
CA ALA A 305 1.42 -2.80 -23.01
C ALA A 305 2.93 -3.11 -23.02
N VAL A 306 3.62 -2.79 -24.13
CA VAL A 306 5.06 -3.01 -24.29
C VAL A 306 5.85 -2.18 -23.29
N GLY A 307 5.53 -0.90 -23.13
CA GLY A 307 6.22 -0.03 -22.18
C GLY A 307 6.08 -0.51 -20.74
N LEU A 308 4.87 -0.93 -20.36
CA LEU A 308 4.59 -1.47 -19.04
C LEU A 308 5.32 -2.80 -18.78
N LEU A 309 5.26 -3.73 -19.73
CA LEU A 309 5.89 -5.05 -19.63
C LEU A 309 7.41 -4.94 -19.57
N VAL A 310 8.00 -4.14 -20.45
CA VAL A 310 9.45 -3.96 -20.52
C VAL A 310 9.96 -3.36 -19.21
N VAL A 311 9.33 -2.29 -18.73
CA VAL A 311 9.71 -1.68 -17.44
C VAL A 311 9.52 -2.68 -16.29
N ALA A 312 8.42 -3.43 -16.24
CA ALA A 312 8.17 -4.44 -15.22
C ALA A 312 9.20 -5.60 -15.23
N ILE A 313 9.77 -5.93 -16.39
CA ILE A 313 10.85 -6.91 -16.52
C ILE A 313 12.18 -6.30 -16.09
N LEU A 314 12.52 -5.09 -16.54
CA LEU A 314 13.78 -4.44 -16.20
C LEU A 314 13.92 -4.15 -14.71
N VAL A 315 12.83 -3.82 -14.01
CA VAL A 315 12.86 -3.58 -12.56
C VAL A 315 13.27 -4.84 -11.78
N ARG A 316 13.04 -6.04 -12.33
CA ARG A 316 13.49 -7.29 -11.69
C ARG A 316 15.00 -7.50 -11.75
N VAL A 317 15.73 -6.73 -12.55
CA VAL A 317 17.18 -6.82 -12.63
C VAL A 317 17.79 -5.96 -11.51
N PRO A 318 18.53 -6.56 -10.55
CA PRO A 318 19.17 -5.80 -9.47
C PRO A 318 20.09 -4.69 -10.01
N TRP A 319 20.15 -3.56 -9.31
CA TRP A 319 20.92 -2.34 -9.65
C TRP A 319 20.46 -1.58 -10.90
N ILE A 320 20.19 -2.28 -12.00
CA ILE A 320 19.75 -1.68 -13.28
C ILE A 320 18.30 -1.23 -13.19
N GLY A 321 17.45 -2.03 -12.56
CA GLY A 321 16.02 -1.78 -12.44
C GLY A 321 15.69 -0.42 -11.81
N GLY A 322 16.32 -0.10 -10.68
CA GLY A 322 16.08 1.15 -9.97
C GLY A 322 16.53 2.40 -10.74
N VAL A 323 17.71 2.35 -11.38
CA VAL A 323 18.20 3.47 -12.20
C VAL A 323 17.32 3.67 -13.43
N PHE A 324 16.96 2.57 -14.10
CA PHE A 324 16.09 2.62 -15.26
C PHE A 324 14.70 3.18 -14.90
N GLU A 325 14.10 2.70 -13.80
CA GLU A 325 12.82 3.21 -13.32
C GLU A 325 12.88 4.70 -13.00
N LEU A 326 13.95 5.16 -12.33
CA LEU A 326 14.15 6.57 -12.05
C LEU A 326 14.22 7.40 -13.34
N VAL A 327 14.99 6.95 -14.34
CA VAL A 327 15.08 7.65 -15.64
C VAL A 327 13.72 7.73 -16.31
N VAL A 328 12.98 6.62 -16.38
CA VAL A 328 11.64 6.56 -16.99
C VAL A 328 10.66 7.47 -16.25
N PHE A 329 10.71 7.48 -14.91
CA PHE A 329 9.91 8.35 -14.07
C PHE A 329 10.21 9.83 -14.33
N LEU A 330 11.50 10.21 -14.34
CA LEU A 330 11.93 11.59 -14.57
C LEU A 330 11.51 12.10 -15.96
N LEU A 331 11.65 11.26 -17.00
CA LEU A 331 11.18 11.59 -18.35
C LEU A 331 9.67 11.86 -18.38
N GLY A 332 8.90 10.98 -17.75
CA GLY A 332 7.44 11.11 -17.72
C GLY A 332 6.96 12.30 -16.89
N LEU A 333 7.49 12.49 -15.68
CA LEU A 333 7.18 13.62 -14.81
C LEU A 333 7.58 14.95 -15.44
N GLY A 334 8.79 15.02 -16.02
CA GLY A 334 9.28 16.25 -16.61
C GLY A 334 8.55 16.64 -17.88
N ALA A 335 8.18 15.67 -18.72
CA ALA A 335 7.33 15.93 -19.87
C ALA A 335 5.93 16.40 -19.46
N LEU A 336 5.38 15.81 -18.39
CA LEU A 336 4.10 16.22 -17.82
C LEU A 336 4.17 17.67 -17.32
N ALA A 337 5.21 17.99 -16.55
CA ALA A 337 5.44 19.33 -16.01
C ALA A 337 5.65 20.37 -17.13
N ALA A 338 6.47 20.06 -18.14
CA ALA A 338 6.70 20.93 -19.29
C ALA A 338 5.41 21.21 -20.07
N THR A 339 4.62 20.16 -20.31
CA THR A 339 3.35 20.27 -21.03
C THR A 339 2.32 21.10 -20.25
N LEU A 340 2.24 20.90 -18.94
CA LEU A 340 1.34 21.66 -18.07
C LEU A 340 1.74 23.14 -18.02
N TYR A 341 3.04 23.41 -17.88
CA TYR A 341 3.61 24.75 -17.86
C TYR A 341 3.35 25.52 -19.17
N ARG A 342 3.58 24.88 -20.33
CA ARG A 342 3.31 25.47 -21.65
C ARG A 342 1.82 25.75 -21.85
N THR A 343 0.96 24.86 -21.38
CA THR A 343 -0.51 25.04 -21.47
C THR A 343 -0.97 26.22 -20.61
N TYR A 344 -0.38 26.39 -19.41
CA TYR A 344 -0.69 27.53 -18.53
C TYR A 344 -0.18 28.87 -19.08
N ARG A 345 1.01 28.89 -19.71
CA ARG A 345 1.58 30.12 -20.29
C ARG A 345 0.91 30.60 -21.58
N GLY A 346 -0.05 29.84 -22.11
CA GLY A 346 -0.94 30.31 -23.17
C GLY A 346 -0.25 30.72 -24.47
N GLN A 347 0.93 30.19 -24.81
CA GLN A 347 1.50 30.39 -26.14
C GLN A 347 0.61 29.68 -27.18
N PRO A 348 -0.07 30.40 -28.09
CA PRO A 348 -0.64 29.79 -29.28
C PRO A 348 0.55 29.41 -30.15
N GLU A 349 0.74 28.11 -30.42
CA GLU A 349 1.70 27.71 -31.44
C GLU A 349 1.17 28.17 -32.80
N GLU A 350 1.99 28.93 -33.53
CA GLU A 350 1.76 29.30 -34.92
C GLU A 350 1.40 28.05 -35.73
N PRO A 351 0.35 28.11 -36.58
CA PRO A 351 0.10 27.04 -37.54
C PRO A 351 1.36 26.86 -38.38
N ALA A 352 1.78 25.61 -38.54
CA ALA A 352 2.89 25.25 -39.44
C ALA A 352 2.71 26.00 -40.76
N ALA A 353 3.69 26.87 -41.07
CA ALA A 353 3.77 27.51 -42.37
C ALA A 353 3.77 26.40 -43.44
N ASP A 354 2.75 26.43 -44.27
CA ASP A 354 2.60 25.59 -45.45
C ASP A 354 3.63 26.07 -46.48
N GLU A 355 4.89 25.67 -46.29
CA GLU A 355 5.91 25.77 -47.34
C GLU A 355 5.67 24.63 -48.33
N GLY A 356 4.92 24.95 -49.38
CA GLY A 356 4.60 23.94 -50.40
C GLY A 356 3.80 24.41 -51.61
N THR A 357 3.88 25.67 -52.03
CA THR A 357 3.61 26.00 -53.45
C THR A 357 4.57 27.07 -53.94
N GLU A 358 5.60 26.54 -54.60
CA GLU A 358 6.57 27.20 -55.44
C GLU A 358 5.87 28.10 -56.49
N SER A 359 6.31 29.34 -56.59
CA SER A 359 6.20 30.16 -57.80
C SER A 359 7.49 30.95 -57.89
N PRO A 360 8.22 30.83 -59.00
CA PRO A 360 8.23 31.98 -59.91
C PRO A 360 8.32 31.62 -61.42
N ASP A 361 7.40 32.22 -62.16
CA ASP A 361 7.62 33.16 -63.27
C ASP A 361 8.14 32.74 -64.67
N GLU A 362 7.45 33.34 -65.65
CA GLU A 362 7.81 33.77 -67.00
C GLU A 362 8.17 32.82 -68.16
N GLY A 363 7.40 32.94 -69.26
CA GLY A 363 7.81 32.50 -70.60
C GLY A 363 6.68 32.36 -71.64
N ALA A 364 6.16 33.47 -72.18
CA ALA A 364 5.49 33.50 -73.49
C ALA A 364 6.52 33.12 -74.62
N PRO A 365 6.16 32.75 -75.88
CA PRO A 365 5.10 33.35 -76.69
C PRO A 365 4.34 32.48 -77.73
N ALA A 366 3.29 33.12 -78.30
CA ALA A 366 2.75 33.04 -79.66
C ALA A 366 2.22 31.71 -80.26
N ALA A 367 0.89 31.65 -80.45
CA ALA A 367 0.23 31.42 -81.73
C ALA A 367 -1.23 31.90 -81.65
#